data_AF-A0A537RAT4-F1
#
_entry.id   AF-A0A537RAT4-F1
#
_cell.length_a   1.000
_cell.length_b   1.000
_cell.length_c   1.000
_cell.angle_alpha   90.00
_cell.angle_beta   90.00
_cell.angle_gamma   90.00
#
_symmetry.space_group_name_H-M   'P 1'
#
loop_
_entity.id
_entity.type
_entity.pdbx_description
1 polymer ?
#
loop_
_entity_poly.entity_id
_entity_poly.type
_entity_poly.pdbx_seq_one_letter_code
_entity_poly.pdbx_strand_id
1 'polypeptide(L)'
;MQEVLADKAYTTVENYEKIASLGAKGFLPFRYRKRKNPNKPPRTNPSPVWREALLRYQTDREEFLKRYHKRSNAEAVVSMLKTNSGDNVRCRTDTSMANEVYCKIICHNIWCLIRSMYELNIVAEFFPEPREEEAAE
;
A
#
# COMPACT_ATOMS: atom_id res chain seq x y z
N MET A 1 9.89 3.06 -12.19
CA MET A 1 9.61 4.31 -11.44
C MET A 1 8.64 3.94 -10.32
N GLN A 2 9.00 4.16 -9.04
CA GLN A 2 8.15 3.76 -7.93
C GLN A 2 6.94 4.70 -7.80
N GLU A 3 5.77 4.15 -7.51
CA GLU A 3 4.53 4.89 -7.30
C GLU A 3 4.11 4.76 -5.84
N VAL A 4 3.76 5.89 -5.22
CA VAL A 4 3.31 5.93 -3.82
C VAL A 4 1.83 6.32 -3.80
N LEU A 5 1.01 5.42 -3.29
CA LEU A 5 -0.43 5.58 -3.13
C LEU A 5 -0.72 5.83 -1.65
N ALA A 6 -1.47 6.89 -1.31
CA ALA A 6 -1.85 7.14 0.07
C ALA A 6 -3.18 7.89 0.18
N ASP A 7 -3.78 7.85 1.36
CA ASP A 7 -5.01 8.59 1.64
C ASP A 7 -4.86 10.08 1.37
N LYS A 8 -5.97 10.68 0.96
CA LYS A 8 -6.20 12.12 0.89
C LYS A 8 -5.84 12.88 2.18
N ALA A 9 -5.84 12.20 3.32
CA ALA A 9 -5.34 12.74 4.60
C ALA A 9 -3.85 13.06 4.57
N TYR A 10 -3.05 12.32 3.79
CA TYR A 10 -1.60 12.48 3.65
C TYR A 10 -1.20 13.52 2.59
N THR A 11 -2.17 14.18 1.95
CA THR A 11 -1.90 15.20 0.91
C THR A 11 -1.34 16.49 1.53
N THR A 12 -0.03 16.54 1.71
CA THR A 12 0.74 17.71 2.18
C THR A 12 1.91 18.00 1.25
N VAL A 13 2.39 19.27 1.25
CA VAL A 13 3.52 19.68 0.41
C VAL A 13 4.78 18.89 0.76
N GLU A 14 5.07 18.78 2.05
CA GLU A 14 6.21 18.03 2.59
C GLU A 14 6.21 16.56 2.15
N ASN A 15 5.04 15.89 2.16
CA ASN A 15 4.95 14.50 1.74
C ASN A 15 5.23 14.35 0.24
N TYR A 16 4.70 15.25 -0.59
CA TYR A 16 4.98 15.24 -2.03
C TYR A 16 6.45 15.51 -2.34
N GLU A 17 7.08 16.45 -1.63
CA GLU A 17 8.51 16.72 -1.75
C GLU A 17 9.36 15.53 -1.33
N LYS A 18 9.00 14.86 -0.24
CA LYS A 18 9.70 13.65 0.22
C LYS A 18 9.55 12.50 -0.79
N ILE A 19 8.37 12.30 -1.34
CA ILE A 19 8.14 11.30 -2.40
C ILE A 19 8.99 11.62 -3.63
N ALA A 20 9.04 12.89 -4.04
CA ALA A 20 9.88 13.32 -5.17
C ALA A 20 11.37 13.17 -4.90
N SER A 21 11.85 13.44 -3.67
CA SER A 21 13.25 13.23 -3.28
C SER A 21 13.69 11.77 -3.36
N LEU A 22 12.75 10.83 -3.24
CA LEU A 22 12.98 9.40 -3.39
C LEU A 22 12.87 8.94 -4.87
N GLY A 23 12.66 9.86 -5.82
CA GLY A 23 12.48 9.55 -7.24
C GLY A 23 11.16 8.85 -7.55
N ALA A 24 10.19 8.91 -6.63
CA ALA A 24 8.88 8.28 -6.78
C ALA A 24 7.81 9.30 -7.20
N LYS A 25 6.70 8.81 -7.78
CA LYS A 25 5.52 9.61 -8.11
C LYS A 25 4.43 9.38 -7.07
N GLY A 26 3.93 10.47 -6.47
CA GLY A 26 2.84 10.43 -5.50
C GLY A 26 1.47 10.48 -6.17
N PHE A 27 0.62 9.52 -5.85
CA PHE A 27 -0.80 9.49 -6.22
C PHE A 27 -1.66 9.71 -4.97
N LEU A 28 -1.66 10.96 -4.47
CA LEU A 28 -2.46 11.36 -3.30
C LEU A 28 -3.58 12.33 -3.73
N PRO A 29 -4.87 12.00 -3.54
CA PRO A 29 -5.96 12.84 -3.98
C PRO A 29 -5.93 14.21 -3.31
N PHE A 30 -6.23 15.27 -4.07
CA PHE A 30 -6.30 16.61 -3.50
C PHE A 30 -7.64 16.86 -2.80
N ARG A 31 -7.59 17.42 -1.59
CA ARG A 31 -8.77 17.86 -0.84
C ARG A 31 -9.02 19.33 -1.07
N TYR A 32 -10.20 19.66 -1.56
CA TYR A 32 -10.73 21.01 -1.41
C TYR A 32 -10.93 21.29 0.09
N ARG A 33 -10.21 22.29 0.61
CA ARG A 33 -10.39 22.79 1.96
C ARG A 33 -10.82 24.25 1.86
N LYS A 34 -12.00 24.57 2.42
CA LYS A 34 -12.38 25.97 2.67
C LYS A 34 -11.33 26.60 3.59
N ARG A 35 -10.96 27.84 3.29
CA ARG A 35 -10.00 28.59 4.11
C ARG A 35 -10.63 28.81 5.47
N LYS A 36 -9.93 28.42 6.55
CA LYS A 36 -10.42 28.63 7.92
C LYS A 36 -10.59 30.11 8.26
N ASN A 37 -9.75 30.97 7.68
CA ASN A 37 -9.83 32.41 7.89
C ASN A 37 -9.67 33.11 6.53
N PRO A 38 -10.73 33.74 5.97
CA PRO A 38 -10.70 34.36 4.65
C PRO A 38 -9.77 35.58 4.60
N ASN A 39 -9.55 36.24 5.74
CA ASN A 39 -8.74 37.46 5.86
C ASN A 39 -7.23 37.21 5.93
N LYS A 40 -6.79 35.97 6.20
CA LYS A 40 -5.36 35.63 6.15
C LYS A 40 -4.95 35.59 4.68
N PRO A 41 -3.76 36.06 4.26
CA PRO A 41 -3.29 35.88 2.88
C PRO A 41 -3.23 34.39 2.50
N PRO A 42 -3.37 34.04 1.19
CA PRO A 42 -3.21 32.66 0.73
C PRO A 42 -1.83 32.14 1.14
N ARG A 43 -1.68 30.82 1.32
CA ARG A 43 -0.35 30.24 1.50
C ARG A 43 0.51 30.63 0.30
N THR A 44 1.74 31.06 0.59
CA THR A 44 2.77 31.36 -0.40
C THR A 44 2.93 30.19 -1.36
N ASN A 45 3.19 30.52 -2.64
CA ASN A 45 3.21 29.64 -3.79
C ASN A 45 3.70 28.21 -3.44
N PRO A 46 2.88 27.17 -3.60
CA PRO A 46 3.31 25.82 -3.27
C PRO A 46 4.49 25.37 -4.15
N SER A 47 5.28 24.45 -3.60
CA SER A 47 6.44 23.81 -4.22
C SER A 47 6.20 23.42 -5.69
N PRO A 48 7.21 23.48 -6.58
CA PRO A 48 7.07 23.05 -7.97
C PRO A 48 6.49 21.64 -8.10
N VAL A 49 6.93 20.70 -7.24
CA VAL A 49 6.44 19.31 -7.18
C VAL A 49 4.94 19.26 -6.90
N TRP A 50 4.47 20.08 -5.96
CA TRP A 50 3.05 20.16 -5.62
C TRP A 50 2.22 20.70 -6.79
N ARG A 51 2.71 21.73 -7.48
CA ARG A 51 2.02 22.29 -8.66
C ARG A 51 1.91 21.28 -9.79
N GLU A 52 2.98 20.55 -10.05
CA GLU A 52 2.99 19.47 -11.05
C GLU A 52 2.01 18.34 -10.67
N ALA A 53 2.03 17.89 -9.41
CA ALA A 53 1.11 16.87 -8.93
C ALA A 53 -0.36 17.32 -8.99
N LEU A 54 -0.62 18.59 -8.65
CA LEU A 54 -1.95 19.18 -8.74
C LEU A 54 -2.43 19.29 -10.20
N LEU A 55 -1.55 19.73 -11.10
CA LEU A 55 -1.84 19.80 -12.53
C LEU A 55 -2.21 18.43 -13.07
N ARG A 56 -1.36 17.41 -12.80
CA ARG A 56 -1.62 16.01 -13.18
C ARG A 56 -2.96 15.49 -12.65
N TYR A 57 -3.30 15.83 -11.40
CA TYR A 57 -4.59 15.45 -10.81
C TYR A 57 -5.79 16.11 -11.50
N GLN A 58 -5.61 17.29 -12.09
CA GLN A 58 -6.66 18.03 -12.80
C GLN A 58 -6.78 17.64 -14.27
N THR A 59 -5.66 17.50 -14.99
CA THR A 59 -5.62 17.18 -16.41
C THR A 59 -5.87 15.70 -16.67
N ASP A 60 -5.23 14.83 -15.88
CA ASP A 60 -5.20 13.38 -16.13
C ASP A 60 -5.97 12.62 -15.04
N ARG A 61 -7.12 13.16 -14.66
CA ARG A 61 -7.88 12.70 -13.49
C ARG A 61 -8.31 11.25 -13.58
N GLU A 62 -8.71 10.78 -14.76
CA GLU A 62 -9.14 9.39 -14.94
C GLU A 62 -8.00 8.40 -14.71
N GLU A 63 -6.84 8.65 -15.32
CA GLU A 63 -5.65 7.82 -15.13
C GLU A 63 -5.16 7.85 -13.68
N PHE A 64 -5.18 9.04 -13.06
CA PHE A 64 -4.87 9.20 -11.65
C PHE A 64 -5.77 8.33 -10.78
N LEU A 65 -7.08 8.34 -11.01
CA LEU A 65 -8.04 7.55 -10.23
C LEU A 65 -7.84 6.05 -10.44
N LYS A 66 -7.62 5.59 -11.69
CA LYS A 66 -7.32 4.18 -12.00
C LYS A 66 -6.12 3.67 -11.18
N ARG A 67 -5.04 4.45 -11.08
CA ARG A 67 -3.88 4.08 -10.26
C ARG A 67 -4.21 4.17 -8.76
N TYR A 68 -4.87 5.24 -8.33
CA TYR A 68 -5.27 5.47 -6.94
C TYR A 68 -6.15 4.33 -6.38
N HIS A 69 -7.04 3.76 -7.18
CA HIS A 69 -7.93 2.66 -6.75
C HIS A 69 -7.17 1.41 -6.29
N LYS A 70 -5.91 1.19 -6.72
CA LYS A 70 -5.09 0.08 -6.22
C LYS A 70 -4.86 0.12 -4.70
N ARG A 71 -5.08 1.27 -4.06
CA ARG A 71 -5.05 1.39 -2.60
C ARG A 71 -6.04 0.45 -1.92
N SER A 72 -7.20 0.18 -2.52
CA SER A 72 -8.22 -0.71 -1.92
C SER A 72 -7.67 -2.11 -1.66
N ASN A 73 -6.64 -2.55 -2.39
CA ASN A 73 -5.99 -3.84 -2.16
C ASN A 73 -5.37 -3.91 -0.76
N ALA A 74 -4.73 -2.84 -0.30
CA ALA A 74 -4.16 -2.79 1.05
C ALA A 74 -5.26 -2.84 2.13
N GLU A 75 -6.38 -2.16 1.90
CA GLU A 75 -7.52 -2.17 2.82
C GLU A 75 -8.20 -3.54 2.86
N ALA A 76 -8.34 -4.21 1.71
CA ALA A 76 -8.85 -5.57 1.62
C ALA A 76 -7.96 -6.56 2.38
N VAL A 77 -6.63 -6.47 2.23
CA VAL A 77 -5.68 -7.32 2.98
C VAL A 77 -5.82 -7.11 4.48
N VAL A 78 -5.87 -5.86 4.95
CA VAL A 78 -6.05 -5.56 6.38
C VAL A 78 -7.41 -6.07 6.88
N SER A 79 -8.46 -5.96 6.07
CA SER A 79 -9.78 -6.49 6.41
C SER A 79 -9.73 -8.02 6.56
N MET A 80 -9.20 -8.73 5.56
CA MET A 80 -9.08 -10.20 5.60
C MET A 80 -8.25 -10.68 6.78
N LEU A 81 -7.14 -9.99 7.07
CA LEU A 81 -6.28 -10.29 8.21
C LEU A 81 -7.07 -10.20 9.52
N LYS A 82 -7.81 -9.10 9.74
CA LYS A 82 -8.61 -8.89 10.95
C LYS A 82 -9.79 -9.86 11.05
N THR A 83 -10.48 -10.13 9.94
CA THR A 83 -11.60 -11.07 9.91
C THR A 83 -11.16 -12.48 10.28
N ASN A 84 -10.02 -12.95 9.76
CA ASN A 84 -9.59 -14.34 9.96
C ASN A 84 -8.77 -14.54 11.25
N SER A 85 -7.99 -13.55 11.69
CA SER A 85 -7.06 -13.67 12.83
C SER A 85 -7.47 -12.85 14.05
N GLY A 86 -8.60 -12.14 13.99
CA GLY A 86 -9.04 -11.17 14.99
C GLY A 86 -8.34 -9.82 14.87
N ASP A 87 -8.96 -8.79 15.42
CA ASP A 87 -8.44 -7.41 15.44
C ASP A 87 -7.54 -7.11 16.66
N ASN A 88 -7.45 -8.04 17.61
CA ASN A 88 -6.70 -7.90 18.84
C ASN A 88 -5.32 -8.55 18.78
N VAL A 89 -4.39 -7.98 19.55
CA VAL A 89 -3.05 -8.54 19.82
C VAL A 89 -3.03 -8.93 21.29
N ARG A 90 -2.57 -10.14 21.60
CA ARG A 90 -2.59 -10.69 22.97
C ARG A 90 -1.30 -10.46 23.74
N CYS A 91 -0.18 -10.29 23.04
CA CYS A 91 1.11 -9.99 23.66
C CYS A 91 1.10 -8.66 24.44
N ARG A 92 1.97 -8.56 25.45
CA ARG A 92 2.04 -7.39 26.37
C ARG A 92 3.19 -6.42 26.11
N THR A 93 4.28 -6.90 25.51
CA THR A 93 5.45 -6.08 25.20
C THR A 93 5.40 -5.65 23.73
N ASP A 94 5.86 -4.44 23.42
CA ASP A 94 5.82 -3.90 22.05
C ASP A 94 6.49 -4.82 21.03
N THR A 95 7.63 -5.41 21.39
CA THR A 95 8.36 -6.36 20.54
C THR A 95 7.55 -7.61 20.26
N SER A 96 6.92 -8.20 21.28
CA SER A 96 6.10 -9.39 21.13
C SER A 96 4.79 -9.09 20.39
N MET A 97 4.21 -7.90 20.59
CA MET A 97 3.04 -7.44 19.84
C MET A 97 3.35 -7.30 18.36
N ALA A 98 4.50 -6.69 18.01
CA ALA A 98 4.96 -6.60 16.62
C ALA A 98 5.17 -7.98 16.01
N ASN A 99 5.84 -8.89 16.74
CA ASN A 99 6.05 -10.28 16.30
C ASN A 99 4.75 -11.04 16.08
N GLU A 100 3.75 -10.86 16.95
CA GLU A 100 2.42 -11.46 16.79
C GLU A 100 1.76 -10.98 15.48
N VAL A 101 1.82 -9.68 15.19
CA VAL A 101 1.30 -9.12 13.93
C VAL A 101 2.06 -9.67 12.73
N TYR A 102 3.39 -9.79 12.78
CA TYR A 102 4.18 -10.39 11.70
C TYR A 102 3.80 -11.85 11.44
N CYS A 103 3.62 -12.65 12.50
CA CYS A 103 3.15 -14.03 12.37
C CYS A 103 1.75 -14.10 11.73
N LYS A 104 0.82 -13.23 12.14
CA LYS A 104 -0.52 -13.15 11.53
C LYS A 104 -0.44 -12.83 10.03
N ILE A 105 0.47 -11.95 9.61
CA ILE A 105 0.69 -11.63 8.19
C ILE A 105 1.23 -12.85 7.42
N ILE A 106 2.16 -13.61 7.99
CA ILE A 106 2.67 -14.86 7.38
C ILE A 106 1.52 -15.86 7.21
N CYS A 107 0.70 -16.07 8.23
CA CYS A 107 -0.47 -16.94 8.15
C CYS A 107 -1.44 -16.49 7.05
N HIS A 108 -1.69 -15.18 6.93
CA HIS A 108 -2.54 -14.63 5.87
C HIS A 108 -2.01 -14.97 4.47
N ASN A 109 -0.70 -14.82 4.25
CA ASN A 109 -0.07 -15.15 2.97
C ASN A 109 -0.20 -16.64 2.64
N ILE A 110 -0.04 -17.51 3.62
CA ILE A 110 -0.22 -18.96 3.45
C ILE A 110 -1.68 -19.28 3.07
N TRP A 111 -2.67 -18.65 3.71
CA TRP A 111 -4.07 -18.84 3.32
C TRP A 111 -4.35 -18.39 1.88
N CYS A 112 -3.81 -17.24 1.48
CA CYS A 112 -3.94 -16.77 0.10
C CYS A 112 -3.32 -17.76 -0.89
N LEU A 113 -2.12 -18.28 -0.60
CA LEU A 113 -1.46 -19.27 -1.43
C LEU A 113 -2.30 -20.55 -1.58
N ILE A 114 -2.75 -21.12 -0.46
CA ILE A 114 -3.59 -22.33 -0.45
C ILE A 114 -4.88 -22.09 -1.25
N ARG A 115 -5.54 -20.94 -1.04
CA ARG A 115 -6.75 -20.57 -1.79
C ARG A 115 -6.46 -20.51 -3.29
N SER A 116 -5.39 -19.84 -3.69
CA SER A 116 -5.00 -19.74 -5.11
C SER A 116 -4.66 -21.08 -5.74
N MET A 117 -4.06 -22.01 -4.98
CA MET A 117 -3.80 -23.38 -5.46
C MET A 117 -5.11 -24.08 -5.85
N TYR A 118 -6.12 -24.04 -4.98
CA TYR A 118 -7.42 -24.66 -5.26
C TYR A 118 -8.20 -23.93 -6.35
N GLU A 119 -8.20 -22.58 -6.36
CA GLU A 119 -8.93 -21.80 -7.37
C GLU A 119 -8.37 -21.94 -8.79
N LEU A 120 -7.05 -22.09 -8.91
CA LEU A 120 -6.37 -22.24 -10.20
C LEU A 120 -6.14 -23.71 -10.59
N ASN A 121 -6.60 -24.67 -9.77
CA ASN A 121 -6.34 -26.11 -9.93
C ASN A 121 -4.85 -26.45 -10.08
N ILE A 122 -3.99 -25.76 -9.32
CA ILE A 122 -2.55 -26.01 -9.29
C ILE A 122 -2.28 -27.07 -8.22
N VAL A 123 -1.75 -28.22 -8.63
CA VAL A 123 -1.22 -29.22 -7.72
C VAL A 123 0.14 -28.72 -7.24
N ALA A 124 0.25 -28.36 -5.95
CA ALA A 124 1.54 -27.99 -5.40
C ALA A 124 2.29 -29.25 -4.99
N GLU A 125 3.29 -29.60 -5.80
CA GLU A 125 4.30 -30.59 -5.45
C GLU A 125 5.35 -29.93 -4.58
N PHE A 126 5.33 -30.24 -3.28
CA PHE A 126 6.36 -29.81 -2.35
C PHE A 126 7.34 -30.96 -2.14
N PHE A 127 8.63 -30.68 -2.25
CA PHE A 127 9.71 -31.69 -2.16
C PHE A 127 9.62 -32.75 -3.26
N PRO A 128 9.84 -32.38 -4.54
CA PRO A 128 10.05 -33.41 -5.55
C PRO A 128 11.23 -34.28 -5.12
N GLU A 129 11.08 -35.60 -5.25
CA GLU A 129 12.22 -36.53 -5.21
C GLU A 129 13.35 -35.95 -6.07
N PRO A 130 14.63 -36.06 -5.64
CA PRO A 130 15.74 -35.57 -6.44
C PRO A 130 15.61 -36.15 -7.84
N ARG A 131 15.60 -35.27 -8.85
CA ARG A 131 15.57 -35.69 -10.25
C ARG A 131 16.79 -36.60 -10.43
N GLU A 132 16.62 -37.80 -10.99
CA GLU A 132 17.68 -38.82 -11.12
C GLU A 132 18.97 -38.28 -11.79
N GLU A 133 18.90 -37.13 -12.46
CA GLU A 133 20.02 -36.40 -13.05
C GLU A 133 20.97 -35.74 -12.03
N GLU A 134 20.53 -35.44 -10.80
CA GLU A 134 21.37 -34.82 -9.74
C GLU A 134 22.00 -35.84 -8.77
N ALA A 135 21.62 -37.12 -8.85
CA ALA A 135 22.17 -38.20 -8.02
C ALA A 135 23.37 -38.91 -8.65
N ALA A 136 23.81 -38.46 -9.84
CA ALA A 136 24.87 -39.08 -10.62
C ALA A 136 26.20 -38.28 -10.66
N GLU A 137 26.36 -37.24 -9.84
CA GLU A 137 27.67 -36.57 -9.59
C GLU A 137 28.28 -36.95 -8.23
#